data_AF-A0A1P8NFK3-F1
#
_entry.id   AF-A0A1P8NFK3-F1
#
_cell.length_a   1.000
_cell.length_b   1.000
_cell.length_c   1.000
_cell.angle_alpha   90.00
_cell.angle_beta   90.00
_cell.angle_gamma   90.00
#
_symmetry.space_group_name_H-M   'P 1'
#
loop_
_entity.id
_entity.type
_entity.pdbx_description
1 polymer ?
#
loop_
_entity_poly.entity_id
_entity_poly.type
_entity_poly.pdbx_seq_one_letter_code
_entity_poly.pdbx_strand_id
1 'polypeptide(L)'
;MKILLAPSNVADQSTSIAAGLRGLGHDAQIWNYGPSPNGFRVDREFNPETAEDYFRVLEASIEESFDVYHFHTARSLFPARGGLPQMWDLPLLRALGKRIIVSFHGSDVRKASHHVDDDPWSFYRFADIPCDEEKIDTRLAIIRTYAQAMTVSSVLDQVYVPEATYLPKSLDLTAYPMTAPPNGRRPVVLHATRRRATKGTDIIEQELERLSRRFDVEVRILEGAGHDELLQEMAQADIVVEKLLGGDAGVLSLEAMALGKVAVARIRDEVLERHPSMPIANADPETFGEVMADLLASPGRRAELGEAGRAYVEGEHSAESTGRLLEEIYSFASPRPARPHPEWASDPSPRRLEKAYARIDALETTVARLRQRR
;
A
#
# COMPACT_ATOMS: atom_id res chain seq x y z
N MET A 1 19.80 4.29 -15.53
CA MET A 1 20.33 3.61 -14.32
C MET A 1 19.88 2.16 -14.34
N LYS A 2 20.59 1.27 -13.64
CA LYS A 2 20.13 -0.07 -13.34
C LYS A 2 19.48 -0.10 -11.95
N ILE A 3 18.21 -0.49 -11.87
CA ILE A 3 17.34 -0.28 -10.71
C ILE A 3 16.75 -1.62 -10.27
N LEU A 4 16.86 -1.92 -8.98
CA LEU A 4 16.21 -3.07 -8.37
C LEU A 4 14.98 -2.62 -7.58
N LEU A 5 13.81 -3.17 -7.90
CA LEU A 5 12.57 -3.06 -7.15
C LEU A 5 12.39 -4.35 -6.35
N ALA A 6 12.43 -4.28 -5.02
CA ALA A 6 12.47 -5.47 -4.16
C ALA A 6 11.88 -5.23 -2.76
N PRO A 7 11.79 -6.24 -1.90
CA PRO A 7 11.66 -7.66 -2.23
C PRO A 7 10.19 -8.05 -2.47
N SER A 8 9.30 -7.07 -2.72
CA SER A 8 7.86 -7.30 -2.79
C SER A 8 7.19 -6.43 -3.84
N ASN A 9 6.44 -7.06 -4.75
CA ASN A 9 5.48 -6.37 -5.61
C ASN A 9 4.10 -6.34 -4.94
N VAL A 10 3.81 -5.23 -4.26
CA VAL A 10 2.53 -5.06 -3.52
C VAL A 10 1.56 -4.28 -4.37
N ALA A 11 0.35 -4.82 -4.56
CA ALA A 11 -0.73 -4.20 -5.35
C ALA A 11 -0.25 -3.72 -6.74
N ASP A 12 0.55 -4.57 -7.39
CA ASP A 12 1.15 -4.36 -8.72
C ASP A 12 1.99 -3.07 -8.89
N GLN A 13 2.36 -2.42 -7.78
CA GLN A 13 3.06 -1.14 -7.80
C GLN A 13 4.46 -1.25 -8.41
N SER A 14 5.19 -2.34 -8.15
CA SER A 14 6.52 -2.51 -8.74
C SER A 14 6.45 -2.75 -10.25
N THR A 15 5.40 -3.42 -10.73
CA THR A 15 5.18 -3.59 -12.18
C THR A 15 4.97 -2.26 -12.87
N SER A 16 4.04 -1.45 -12.36
CA SER A 16 3.70 -0.15 -12.94
C SER A 16 4.86 0.84 -12.85
N ILE A 17 5.58 0.85 -11.71
CA ILE A 17 6.81 1.64 -11.55
C ILE A 17 7.89 1.19 -12.55
N ALA A 18 8.11 -0.11 -12.70
CA ALA A 18 9.10 -0.63 -13.65
C ALA A 18 8.75 -0.25 -15.08
N ALA A 19 7.48 -0.32 -15.47
CA ALA A 19 7.01 0.11 -16.78
C ALA A 19 7.34 1.58 -17.04
N GLY A 20 7.07 2.47 -16.07
CA GLY A 20 7.42 3.88 -16.13
C GLY A 20 8.92 4.15 -16.30
N LEU A 21 9.73 3.55 -15.43
CA LEU A 21 11.19 3.71 -15.46
C LEU A 21 11.81 3.15 -16.75
N ARG A 22 11.32 2.00 -17.23
CA ARG A 22 11.76 1.41 -18.51
C ARG A 22 11.36 2.29 -19.70
N GLY A 23 10.18 2.91 -19.66
CA GLY A 23 9.75 3.90 -20.66
C GLY A 23 10.68 5.12 -20.75
N LEU A 24 11.34 5.49 -19.65
CA LEU A 24 12.36 6.54 -19.59
C LEU A 24 13.78 6.04 -19.96
N GLY A 25 13.93 4.78 -20.38
CA GLY A 25 15.22 4.21 -20.80
C GLY A 25 16.09 3.68 -19.66
N HIS A 26 15.53 3.47 -18.47
CA HIS A 26 16.23 2.77 -17.39
C HIS A 26 16.10 1.24 -17.48
N ASP A 27 17.08 0.52 -16.93
CA ASP A 27 17.00 -0.94 -16.73
C ASP A 27 16.44 -1.20 -15.33
N ALA A 28 15.13 -1.41 -15.20
CA ALA A 28 14.49 -1.74 -13.94
C ALA A 28 14.16 -3.24 -13.88
N GLN A 29 14.48 -3.90 -12.76
CA GLN A 29 14.12 -5.30 -12.49
C GLN A 29 13.30 -5.42 -11.20
N ILE A 30 12.33 -6.33 -11.20
CA ILE A 30 11.45 -6.63 -10.06
C ILE A 30 11.85 -7.97 -9.49
N TRP A 31 12.35 -7.98 -8.25
CA TRP A 31 12.68 -9.19 -7.51
C TRP A 31 11.73 -9.37 -6.34
N ASN A 32 11.09 -10.55 -6.28
CA ASN A 32 10.04 -10.83 -5.31
C ASN A 32 10.39 -12.01 -4.40
N TYR A 33 10.06 -11.90 -3.12
CA TYR A 33 10.16 -13.00 -2.16
C TYR A 33 8.80 -13.67 -1.96
N GLY A 34 8.74 -14.97 -2.24
CA GLY A 34 7.49 -15.69 -2.29
C GLY A 34 6.77 -15.52 -3.63
N PRO A 35 5.73 -16.31 -3.87
CA PRO A 35 4.83 -16.08 -5.00
C PRO A 35 4.22 -14.69 -4.88
N SER A 36 4.17 -13.95 -5.99
CA SER A 36 3.42 -12.70 -6.00
C SER A 36 1.96 -12.99 -5.65
N PRO A 37 1.38 -12.34 -4.62
CA PRO A 37 -0.06 -12.37 -4.43
C PRO A 37 -0.71 -11.96 -5.75
N ASN A 38 -1.70 -12.72 -6.22
CA ASN A 38 -2.47 -12.44 -7.44
C ASN A 38 -1.73 -12.66 -8.77
N GLY A 39 -0.54 -13.28 -8.77
CA GLY A 39 0.15 -13.65 -10.01
C GLY A 39 0.78 -12.47 -10.77
N PHE A 40 1.02 -11.34 -10.11
CA PHE A 40 1.67 -10.19 -10.73
C PHE A 40 3.03 -10.56 -11.33
N ARG A 41 3.36 -9.94 -12.46
CA ARG A 41 4.59 -10.22 -13.20
C ARG A 41 5.81 -9.73 -12.43
N VAL A 42 6.81 -10.58 -12.32
CA VAL A 42 8.12 -10.28 -11.70
C VAL A 42 9.23 -10.80 -12.60
N ASP A 43 10.42 -10.19 -12.54
CA ASP A 43 11.56 -10.63 -13.36
C ASP A 43 12.30 -11.79 -12.71
N ARG A 44 12.38 -11.80 -11.37
CA ARG A 44 12.93 -12.91 -10.59
C ARG A 44 12.10 -13.14 -9.33
N GLU A 45 11.80 -14.40 -9.08
CA GLU A 45 11.17 -14.84 -7.83
C GLU A 45 12.17 -15.66 -7.03
N PHE A 46 12.23 -15.39 -5.73
CA PHE A 46 13.06 -16.13 -4.79
C PHE A 46 12.22 -16.64 -3.63
N ASN A 47 12.55 -17.83 -3.14
CA ASN A 47 11.94 -18.42 -1.95
C ASN A 47 13.02 -18.71 -0.89
N PRO A 48 13.71 -17.67 -0.36
CA PRO A 48 14.82 -17.87 0.56
C PRO A 48 14.34 -18.33 1.95
N GLU A 49 14.81 -19.50 2.38
CA GLU A 49 14.45 -20.11 3.65
C GLU A 49 15.60 -20.16 4.64
N THR A 50 16.85 -20.04 4.21
CA THR A 50 18.01 -20.06 5.09
C THR A 50 18.79 -18.76 4.99
N ALA A 51 19.65 -18.46 5.96
CA ALA A 51 20.53 -17.29 5.86
C ALA A 51 21.40 -17.36 4.59
N GLU A 52 21.85 -18.55 4.20
CA GLU A 52 22.62 -18.78 2.98
C GLU A 52 21.81 -18.41 1.73
N ASP A 53 20.51 -18.73 1.66
CA ASP A 53 19.67 -18.33 0.53
C ASP A 53 19.55 -16.81 0.41
N TYR A 54 19.39 -16.09 1.52
CA TYR A 54 19.38 -14.63 1.52
C TYR A 54 20.74 -14.04 1.08
N PHE A 55 21.86 -14.68 1.47
CA PHE A 55 23.18 -14.30 0.97
C PHE A 55 23.30 -14.48 -0.53
N ARG A 56 22.83 -15.60 -1.09
CA ARG A 56 22.83 -15.82 -2.55
C ARG A 56 22.02 -14.75 -3.29
N VAL A 57 20.89 -14.30 -2.74
CA VAL A 57 20.13 -13.19 -3.34
C VAL A 57 20.93 -11.89 -3.29
N LEU A 58 21.57 -11.58 -2.16
CA LEU A 58 22.42 -10.40 -2.02
C LEU A 58 23.60 -10.43 -2.99
N GLU A 59 24.31 -11.55 -3.09
CA GLU A 59 25.41 -11.79 -4.03
C GLU A 59 24.95 -11.58 -5.48
N ALA A 60 23.85 -12.23 -5.87
CA ALA A 60 23.27 -12.03 -7.20
C ALA A 60 22.94 -10.56 -7.47
N SER A 61 22.42 -9.83 -6.48
CA SER A 61 22.11 -8.40 -6.66
C SER A 61 23.38 -7.56 -6.86
N ILE A 62 24.49 -7.92 -6.23
CA ILE A 62 25.77 -7.24 -6.35
C ILE A 62 26.39 -7.54 -7.72
N GLU A 63 26.33 -8.80 -8.17
CA GLU A 63 26.79 -9.22 -9.50
C GLU A 63 26.05 -8.50 -10.62
N GLU A 64 24.73 -8.34 -10.48
CA GLU A 64 23.91 -7.56 -11.41
C GLU A 64 24.29 -6.07 -11.45
N SER A 65 25.06 -5.58 -10.48
CA SER A 65 25.62 -4.23 -10.49
C SER A 65 24.55 -3.12 -10.52
N PHE A 66 23.46 -3.27 -9.78
CA PHE A 66 22.43 -2.23 -9.64
C PHE A 66 23.01 -0.91 -9.11
N ASP A 67 22.53 0.22 -9.62
CA ASP A 67 22.83 1.58 -9.13
C ASP A 67 21.91 1.97 -7.97
N VAL A 68 20.63 1.57 -8.07
CA VAL A 68 19.55 1.93 -7.15
C VAL A 68 18.88 0.67 -6.63
N TYR A 69 18.77 0.59 -5.30
CA TYR A 69 17.98 -0.40 -4.58
C TYR A 69 16.74 0.30 -4.03
N HIS A 70 15.60 0.06 -4.66
CA HIS A 70 14.32 0.60 -4.25
C HIS A 70 13.50 -0.50 -3.57
N PHE A 71 13.39 -0.38 -2.26
CA PHE A 71 12.67 -1.33 -1.44
C PHE A 71 11.23 -0.93 -1.16
N HIS A 72 10.34 -1.91 -1.02
CA HIS A 72 8.93 -1.71 -0.70
C HIS A 72 8.57 -2.35 0.65
N THR A 73 7.55 -1.81 1.32
CA THR A 73 6.93 -2.36 2.55
C THR A 73 7.82 -2.39 3.81
N ALA A 74 8.70 -1.40 3.97
CA ALA A 74 9.68 -1.36 5.08
C ALA A 74 10.48 -2.67 5.22
N ARG A 75 10.95 -3.20 4.09
CA ARG A 75 11.78 -4.41 3.99
C ARG A 75 13.07 -4.10 3.20
N SER A 76 14.00 -5.05 3.20
CA SER A 76 15.19 -5.07 2.37
C SER A 76 15.44 -6.51 1.92
N LEU A 77 16.60 -6.82 1.33
CA LEU A 77 16.92 -8.20 0.93
C LEU A 77 17.11 -9.12 2.14
N PHE A 78 17.50 -8.60 3.31
CA PHE A 78 17.84 -9.45 4.46
C PHE A 78 16.89 -9.28 5.66
N PRO A 79 16.07 -10.29 6.02
CA PRO A 79 15.32 -10.30 7.26
C PRO A 79 16.21 -10.67 8.47
N ALA A 80 15.71 -10.53 9.70
CA ALA A 80 16.45 -11.01 10.88
C ALA A 80 16.56 -12.55 10.85
N ARG A 81 17.73 -13.08 10.48
CA ARG A 81 17.95 -14.53 10.33
C ARG A 81 19.43 -14.89 10.48
N GLY A 82 19.72 -16.12 10.90
CA GLY A 82 21.09 -16.63 11.01
C GLY A 82 21.99 -15.86 12.00
N GLY A 83 21.40 -15.21 13.00
CA GLY A 83 22.13 -14.36 13.96
C GLY A 83 22.38 -12.92 13.49
N LEU A 84 22.03 -12.58 12.23
CA LEU A 84 22.13 -11.23 11.72
C LEU A 84 20.87 -10.41 12.00
N PRO A 85 21.02 -9.10 12.27
CA PRO A 85 19.88 -8.20 12.43
C PRO A 85 19.14 -8.01 11.10
N GLN A 86 17.86 -7.66 11.19
CA GLN A 86 17.09 -7.24 10.00
C GLN A 86 17.76 -6.04 9.32
N MET A 87 17.70 -5.98 7.99
CA MET A 87 18.22 -4.85 7.18
C MET A 87 19.73 -4.63 7.30
N TRP A 88 20.47 -5.69 7.64
CA TRP A 88 21.93 -5.64 7.68
C TRP A 88 22.56 -5.36 6.30
N ASP A 89 21.86 -5.65 5.22
CA ASP A 89 22.26 -5.32 3.86
C ASP A 89 22.32 -3.81 3.59
N LEU A 90 21.52 -2.98 4.28
CA LEU A 90 21.49 -1.54 4.03
C LEU A 90 22.83 -0.82 4.29
N PRO A 91 23.53 -0.99 5.42
CA PRO A 91 24.85 -0.40 5.62
C PRO A 91 25.88 -0.89 4.60
N LEU A 92 25.84 -2.16 4.20
CA LEU A 92 26.72 -2.71 3.16
C LEU A 92 26.47 -2.03 1.82
N LEU A 93 25.21 -1.99 1.36
CA LEU A 93 24.84 -1.34 0.11
C LEU A 93 25.22 0.15 0.10
N ARG A 94 25.05 0.83 1.24
CA ARG A 94 25.50 2.22 1.40
C ARG A 94 27.02 2.36 1.31
N ALA A 95 27.79 1.45 1.92
CA ALA A 95 29.24 1.44 1.85
C ALA A 95 29.76 1.17 0.42
N LEU A 96 29.03 0.35 -0.35
CA LEU A 96 29.26 0.11 -1.77
C LEU A 96 28.81 1.27 -2.68
N GLY A 97 28.36 2.39 -2.11
CA GLY A 97 27.96 3.58 -2.86
C GLY A 97 26.60 3.48 -3.54
N LYS A 98 25.79 2.47 -3.23
CA LYS A 98 24.46 2.27 -3.83
C LYS A 98 23.45 3.27 -3.29
N ARG A 99 22.50 3.69 -4.13
CA ARG A 99 21.36 4.52 -3.69
C ARG A 99 20.28 3.62 -3.11
N ILE A 100 19.80 3.95 -1.92
CA ILE A 100 18.76 3.17 -1.23
C ILE A 100 17.51 4.04 -1.13
N ILE A 101 16.42 3.55 -1.70
CA ILE A 101 15.11 4.22 -1.69
C ILE A 101 14.11 3.28 -1.02
N VAL A 102 13.19 3.80 -0.21
CA VAL A 102 12.15 2.96 0.42
C VAL A 102 10.77 3.58 0.24
N SER A 103 9.86 2.84 -0.40
CA SER A 103 8.44 3.19 -0.50
C SER A 103 7.62 2.47 0.57
N PHE A 104 6.79 3.25 1.27
CA PHE A 104 5.82 2.77 2.24
C PHE A 104 4.40 2.75 1.67
N HIS A 105 3.62 1.73 2.04
CA HIS A 105 2.31 1.43 1.41
C HIS A 105 1.15 1.31 2.40
N GLY A 106 1.35 1.69 3.65
CA GLY A 106 0.31 1.77 4.67
C GLY A 106 0.69 1.02 5.93
N SER A 107 0.28 -0.25 6.07
CA SER A 107 0.44 -1.00 7.33
C SER A 107 1.88 -1.27 7.75
N ASP A 108 2.85 -0.99 6.88
CA ASP A 108 4.28 -1.03 7.20
C ASP A 108 4.77 0.20 7.99
N VAL A 109 3.95 1.25 8.08
CA VAL A 109 4.22 2.47 8.87
C VAL A 109 3.07 2.90 9.79
N ARG A 110 1.83 2.50 9.49
CA ARG A 110 0.64 2.82 10.30
C ARG A 110 0.69 2.18 11.67
N LYS A 111 0.53 3.00 12.70
CA LYS A 111 0.36 2.58 14.09
C LYS A 111 -1.12 2.43 14.41
N ALA A 112 -1.52 1.29 14.94
CA ALA A 112 -2.92 1.01 15.28
C ALA A 112 -3.44 1.99 16.34
N SER A 113 -2.63 2.31 17.34
CA SER A 113 -2.93 3.27 18.42
C SER A 113 -3.34 4.63 17.85
N HIS A 114 -2.50 5.22 17.00
CA HIS A 114 -2.78 6.47 16.31
C HIS A 114 -3.97 6.35 15.36
N HIS A 115 -4.03 5.31 14.52
CA HIS A 115 -5.10 5.16 13.54
C HIS A 115 -6.48 5.04 14.20
N VAL A 116 -6.59 4.39 15.36
CA VAL A 116 -7.83 4.29 16.15
C VAL A 116 -8.20 5.64 16.77
N ASP A 117 -7.23 6.36 17.33
CA ASP A 117 -7.47 7.68 17.94
C ASP A 117 -7.92 8.73 16.92
N ASP A 118 -7.28 8.73 15.76
CA ASP A 118 -7.46 9.72 14.70
C ASP A 118 -8.70 9.48 13.80
N ASP A 119 -9.08 8.21 13.57
CA ASP A 119 -10.18 7.87 12.64
C ASP A 119 -11.31 7.07 13.32
N PRO A 120 -12.55 7.60 13.39
CA PRO A 120 -13.70 6.83 13.88
C PRO A 120 -13.99 5.60 13.01
N TRP A 121 -13.66 5.65 11.71
CA TRP A 121 -13.82 4.54 10.76
C TRP A 121 -12.51 3.76 10.56
N SER A 122 -11.63 3.79 11.56
CA SER A 122 -10.43 2.97 11.63
C SER A 122 -10.78 1.49 11.52
N PHE A 123 -10.22 0.80 10.51
CA PHE A 123 -10.45 -0.63 10.33
C PHE A 123 -9.98 -1.50 11.52
N TYR A 124 -9.09 -0.99 12.37
CA TYR A 124 -8.70 -1.66 13.63
C TYR A 124 -9.84 -1.75 14.65
N ARG A 125 -10.89 -0.93 14.52
CA ARG A 125 -12.11 -1.01 15.35
C ARG A 125 -13.03 -2.15 14.94
N PHE A 126 -12.91 -2.62 13.69
CA PHE A 126 -13.80 -3.61 13.08
C PHE A 126 -13.15 -4.99 12.98
N ALA A 127 -11.86 -5.11 13.31
CA ALA A 127 -11.10 -6.33 13.15
C ALA A 127 -9.86 -6.36 14.07
N ASP A 128 -9.56 -7.54 14.62
CA ASP A 128 -8.26 -7.77 15.28
C ASP A 128 -7.17 -7.97 14.21
N ILE A 129 -6.57 -6.86 13.78
CA ILE A 129 -5.52 -6.83 12.77
C ILE A 129 -4.16 -6.72 13.47
N PRO A 130 -3.24 -7.68 13.25
CA PRO A 130 -1.91 -7.61 13.84
C PRO A 130 -1.19 -6.32 13.46
N CYS A 131 -0.77 -5.56 14.47
CA CYS A 131 0.06 -4.37 14.34
C CYS A 131 1.14 -4.42 15.41
N ASP A 132 2.40 -4.49 14.99
CA ASP A 132 3.56 -4.48 15.87
C ASP A 132 4.24 -3.12 15.74
N GLU A 133 3.79 -2.16 16.56
CA GLU A 133 4.26 -0.77 16.50
C GLU A 133 5.74 -0.65 16.87
N GLU A 134 6.24 -1.47 17.81
CA GLU A 134 7.66 -1.48 18.17
C GLU A 134 8.53 -1.94 16.99
N LYS A 135 8.07 -2.95 16.24
CA LYS A 135 8.74 -3.41 15.03
C LYS A 135 8.67 -2.39 13.91
N ILE A 136 7.56 -1.69 13.76
CA ILE A 136 7.43 -0.56 12.81
C ILE A 136 8.47 0.52 13.16
N ASP A 137 8.52 0.96 14.42
CA ASP A 137 9.46 1.98 14.88
C ASP A 137 10.92 1.55 14.70
N THR A 138 11.25 0.30 15.02
CA THR A 138 12.60 -0.25 14.84
C THR A 138 13.02 -0.23 13.38
N ARG A 139 12.12 -0.64 12.46
CA ARG A 139 12.39 -0.64 11.02
C ARG A 139 12.55 0.76 10.48
N LEU A 140 11.66 1.68 10.87
CA LEU A 140 11.73 3.07 10.48
C LEU A 140 13.04 3.72 10.94
N ALA A 141 13.51 3.45 12.16
CA ALA A 141 14.80 3.96 12.63
C ALA A 141 15.99 3.49 11.77
N ILE A 142 16.00 2.20 11.38
CA ILE A 142 17.04 1.66 10.48
C ILE A 142 16.95 2.30 9.10
N ILE A 143 15.76 2.32 8.50
CA ILE A 143 15.54 2.89 7.16
C ILE A 143 15.93 4.36 7.13
N ARG A 144 15.47 5.15 8.12
CA ARG A 144 15.83 6.56 8.28
C ARG A 144 17.34 6.76 8.31
N THR A 145 18.10 5.81 8.85
CA THR A 145 19.56 5.93 8.93
C THR A 145 20.24 5.73 7.57
N TYR A 146 19.75 4.79 6.76
CA TYR A 146 20.47 4.32 5.57
C TYR A 146 19.85 4.72 4.23
N ALA A 147 18.54 4.94 4.17
CA ALA A 147 17.86 5.36 2.95
C ALA A 147 18.25 6.78 2.56
N GLN A 148 18.48 6.98 1.27
CA GLN A 148 18.72 8.28 0.66
C GLN A 148 17.43 9.07 0.47
N ALA A 149 16.34 8.37 0.13
CA ALA A 149 15.00 8.93 0.04
C ALA A 149 13.96 7.91 0.50
N MET A 150 12.82 8.43 0.93
CA MET A 150 11.67 7.65 1.35
C MET A 150 10.43 8.22 0.69
N THR A 151 9.46 7.36 0.38
CA THR A 151 8.16 7.79 -0.16
C THR A 151 7.00 7.14 0.57
N VAL A 152 5.85 7.79 0.54
CA VAL A 152 4.57 7.25 1.01
C VAL A 152 3.56 7.29 -0.13
N SER A 153 2.77 6.22 -0.29
CA SER A 153 1.74 6.13 -1.35
C SER A 153 0.36 6.65 -0.93
N SER A 154 0.22 7.07 0.33
CA SER A 154 -0.95 7.73 0.89
C SER A 154 -0.56 9.02 1.59
N VAL A 155 -1.36 10.07 1.42
CA VAL A 155 -1.20 11.32 2.15
C VAL A 155 -1.38 11.10 3.65
N LEU A 156 -2.25 10.15 4.04
CA LEU A 156 -2.50 9.80 5.44
C LEU A 156 -1.32 9.10 6.11
N ASP A 157 -0.36 8.58 5.33
CA ASP A 157 0.83 7.92 5.88
C ASP A 157 1.96 8.92 6.20
N GLN A 158 1.82 10.16 5.74
CA GLN A 158 2.80 11.23 5.93
C GLN A 158 3.01 11.56 7.42
N VAL A 159 1.99 11.39 8.27
CA VAL A 159 2.09 11.62 9.72
C VAL A 159 3.09 10.66 10.39
N TYR A 160 3.26 9.44 9.87
CA TYR A 160 4.21 8.45 10.42
C TYR A 160 5.64 8.67 9.90
N VAL A 161 5.76 9.20 8.68
CA VAL A 161 7.04 9.48 8.01
C VAL A 161 7.02 10.88 7.39
N PRO A 162 7.05 11.96 8.18
CA PRO A 162 6.88 13.33 7.68
C PRO A 162 7.99 13.78 6.72
N GLU A 163 9.15 13.13 6.76
CA GLU A 163 10.24 13.40 5.83
C GLU A 163 10.14 12.68 4.48
N ALA A 164 9.18 11.77 4.31
CA ALA A 164 8.99 11.05 3.06
C ALA A 164 8.35 11.95 2.00
N THR A 165 8.62 11.70 0.72
CA THR A 165 7.92 12.36 -0.38
C THR A 165 6.65 11.59 -0.72
N TYR A 166 5.52 12.27 -0.88
CA TYR A 166 4.33 11.64 -1.42
C TYR A 166 4.60 11.18 -2.87
N LEU A 167 4.42 9.90 -3.13
CA LEU A 167 4.52 9.31 -4.47
C LEU A 167 3.14 8.73 -4.83
N PRO A 168 2.46 9.24 -5.87
CA PRO A 168 1.19 8.67 -6.31
C PRO A 168 1.31 7.17 -6.58
N LYS A 169 0.25 6.43 -6.25
CA LYS A 169 0.12 5.02 -6.66
C LYS A 169 0.19 4.94 -8.19
N SER A 170 0.89 3.95 -8.73
CA SER A 170 1.19 3.83 -10.16
C SER A 170 0.33 2.77 -10.83
N LEU A 171 -0.09 3.04 -12.07
CA LEU A 171 -0.80 2.12 -12.95
C LEU A 171 -0.20 2.13 -14.38
N ASP A 172 0.11 0.95 -14.90
CA ASP A 172 0.35 0.75 -16.33
C ASP A 172 -0.99 0.68 -17.08
N LEU A 173 -1.38 1.79 -17.70
CA LEU A 173 -2.68 1.94 -18.37
C LEU A 173 -2.87 1.06 -19.60
N THR A 174 -1.82 0.40 -20.09
CA THR A 174 -1.94 -0.57 -21.18
C THR A 174 -2.80 -1.78 -20.78
N ALA A 175 -2.86 -2.10 -19.48
CA ALA A 175 -3.71 -3.16 -18.94
C ALA A 175 -5.17 -2.73 -18.68
N TYR A 176 -5.48 -1.44 -18.78
CA TYR A 176 -6.79 -0.88 -18.41
C TYR A 176 -7.41 -0.10 -19.57
N PRO A 177 -7.82 -0.75 -20.67
CA PRO A 177 -8.53 -0.06 -21.74
C PRO A 177 -9.87 0.46 -21.21
N MET A 178 -10.21 1.71 -21.55
CA MET A 178 -11.52 2.27 -21.17
C MET A 178 -12.65 1.43 -21.75
N THR A 179 -13.66 1.14 -20.94
CA THR A 179 -14.80 0.32 -21.34
C THR A 179 -16.08 1.11 -21.13
N ALA A 180 -16.74 1.47 -22.23
CA ALA A 180 -18.04 2.12 -22.17
C ALA A 180 -19.10 1.12 -21.66
N PRO A 181 -19.94 1.49 -20.69
CA PRO A 181 -21.03 0.63 -20.28
C PRO A 181 -22.04 0.47 -21.44
N PRO A 182 -22.53 -0.75 -21.71
CA PRO A 182 -23.59 -0.96 -22.68
C PRO A 182 -24.84 -0.13 -22.33
N ASN A 183 -25.37 0.60 -23.31
CA ASN A 183 -26.57 1.42 -23.11
C ASN A 183 -27.80 0.56 -22.76
N GLY A 184 -28.60 1.02 -21.80
CA GLY A 184 -29.95 0.48 -21.54
C GLY A 184 -30.03 -0.81 -20.74
N ARG A 185 -28.93 -1.31 -20.17
CA ARG A 185 -28.94 -2.42 -19.20
C ARG A 185 -29.09 -1.91 -17.76
N ARG A 186 -29.52 -2.79 -16.85
CA ARG A 186 -29.45 -2.54 -15.40
C ARG A 186 -27.99 -2.26 -14.97
N PRO A 187 -27.72 -1.26 -14.12
CA PRO A 187 -26.39 -1.00 -13.62
C PRO A 187 -25.83 -2.19 -12.83
N VAL A 188 -24.53 -2.44 -12.98
CA VAL A 188 -23.77 -3.42 -12.20
C VAL A 188 -22.92 -2.69 -11.17
N VAL A 189 -23.13 -3.02 -9.90
CA VAL A 189 -22.29 -2.61 -8.77
C VAL A 189 -21.38 -3.77 -8.39
N LEU A 190 -20.08 -3.55 -8.42
CA LEU A 190 -19.08 -4.53 -8.00
C LEU A 190 -18.43 -4.09 -6.69
N HIS A 191 -18.34 -4.99 -5.72
CA HIS A 191 -17.46 -4.85 -4.57
C HIS A 191 -16.49 -6.03 -4.56
N ALA A 192 -15.18 -5.75 -4.53
CA ALA A 192 -14.15 -6.79 -4.49
C ALA A 192 -13.31 -6.69 -3.21
N THR A 193 -13.10 -7.82 -2.55
CA THR A 193 -12.34 -7.85 -1.29
C THR A 193 -11.57 -9.17 -1.09
N ARG A 194 -10.47 -9.08 -0.35
CA ARG A 194 -9.74 -10.24 0.20
C ARG A 194 -9.80 -10.29 1.72
N ARG A 195 -10.20 -9.17 2.33
CA ARG A 195 -10.18 -8.94 3.79
C ARG A 195 -11.38 -8.09 4.13
N ARG A 196 -12.54 -8.73 4.25
CA ARG A 196 -13.84 -8.10 4.58
C ARG A 196 -13.72 -7.01 5.64
N ALA A 197 -13.05 -7.35 6.73
CA ALA A 197 -12.94 -6.53 7.92
C ALA A 197 -12.12 -5.23 7.71
N THR A 198 -11.26 -5.15 6.68
CA THR A 198 -10.53 -3.92 6.32
C THR A 198 -11.29 -3.02 5.36
N LYS A 199 -12.35 -3.51 4.74
CA LYS A 199 -13.08 -2.82 3.68
C LYS A 199 -14.44 -2.30 4.13
N GLY A 200 -14.98 -2.82 5.23
CA GLY A 200 -16.36 -2.55 5.65
C GLY A 200 -17.36 -3.34 4.81
N THR A 201 -16.96 -4.54 4.35
CA THR A 201 -17.75 -5.35 3.42
C THR A 201 -19.15 -5.65 3.94
N ASP A 202 -19.30 -5.95 5.23
CA ASP A 202 -20.63 -6.28 5.79
C ASP A 202 -21.59 -5.08 5.72
N ILE A 203 -21.08 -3.86 5.92
CA ILE A 203 -21.85 -2.60 5.78
C ILE A 203 -22.23 -2.39 4.31
N ILE A 204 -21.28 -2.60 3.40
CA ILE A 204 -21.49 -2.48 1.95
C ILE A 204 -22.57 -3.47 1.49
N GLU A 205 -22.45 -4.75 1.84
CA GLU A 205 -23.38 -5.81 1.47
C GLU A 205 -24.80 -5.49 1.97
N GLN A 206 -24.94 -5.12 3.23
CA GLN A 206 -26.23 -4.79 3.83
C GLN A 206 -26.94 -3.62 3.12
N GLU A 207 -26.20 -2.54 2.84
CA GLU A 207 -26.77 -1.37 2.17
C GLU A 207 -27.09 -1.64 0.69
N LEU A 208 -26.24 -2.39 -0.02
CA LEU A 208 -26.52 -2.80 -1.40
C LEU A 208 -27.74 -3.74 -1.49
N GLU A 209 -27.93 -4.63 -0.51
CA GLU A 209 -29.13 -5.46 -0.40
C GLU A 209 -30.40 -4.61 -0.17
N ARG A 210 -30.31 -3.56 0.64
CA ARG A 210 -31.42 -2.63 0.85
C ARG A 210 -31.75 -1.86 -0.42
N LEU A 211 -30.74 -1.40 -1.16
CA LEU A 211 -30.91 -0.63 -2.38
C LEU A 211 -31.44 -1.47 -3.55
N SER A 212 -31.08 -2.76 -3.65
CA SER A 212 -31.59 -3.66 -4.70
C SER A 212 -33.09 -3.92 -4.62
N ARG A 213 -33.72 -3.63 -3.47
CA ARG A 213 -35.18 -3.66 -3.32
C ARG A 213 -35.87 -2.41 -3.88
N ARG A 214 -35.11 -1.34 -4.14
CA ARG A 214 -35.62 -0.02 -4.62
C ARG A 214 -35.18 0.33 -6.04
N PHE A 215 -34.07 -0.24 -6.49
CA PHE A 215 -33.48 0.01 -7.81
C PHE A 215 -33.31 -1.31 -8.56
N ASP A 216 -33.53 -1.31 -9.88
CA ASP A 216 -33.15 -2.43 -10.73
C ASP A 216 -31.63 -2.39 -10.92
N VAL A 217 -30.90 -3.11 -10.07
CA VAL A 217 -29.43 -3.13 -10.00
C VAL A 217 -28.93 -4.55 -9.83
N GLU A 218 -27.83 -4.88 -10.49
CA GLU A 218 -27.09 -6.11 -10.26
C GLU A 218 -25.95 -5.85 -9.30
N VAL A 219 -25.92 -6.58 -8.19
CA VAL A 219 -24.86 -6.49 -7.19
C VAL A 219 -23.98 -7.73 -7.32
N ARG A 220 -22.67 -7.50 -7.50
CA ARG A 220 -21.65 -8.55 -7.54
C ARG A 220 -20.68 -8.33 -6.39
N ILE A 221 -20.54 -9.33 -5.54
CA ILE A 221 -19.52 -9.35 -4.49
C ILE A 221 -18.49 -10.41 -4.88
N LEU A 222 -17.25 -9.98 -5.06
CA LEU A 222 -16.16 -10.82 -5.50
C LEU A 222 -15.13 -10.98 -4.39
N GLU A 223 -14.95 -12.21 -3.91
CA GLU A 223 -14.04 -12.50 -2.80
C GLU A 223 -12.86 -13.34 -3.25
N GLY A 224 -11.64 -12.91 -2.92
CA GLY A 224 -10.43 -13.72 -3.15
C GLY A 224 -10.01 -13.87 -4.62
N ALA A 225 -10.73 -13.26 -5.57
CA ALA A 225 -10.47 -13.36 -7.00
C ALA A 225 -9.06 -12.92 -7.41
N GLY A 226 -8.52 -13.61 -8.40
CA GLY A 226 -7.27 -13.23 -9.05
C GLY A 226 -7.38 -11.89 -9.77
N HIS A 227 -6.24 -11.28 -10.12
CA HIS A 227 -6.24 -9.96 -10.75
C HIS A 227 -6.98 -9.96 -12.10
N ASP A 228 -6.69 -10.94 -12.95
CA ASP A 228 -7.32 -11.04 -14.29
C ASP A 228 -8.84 -11.20 -14.22
N GLU A 229 -9.34 -12.00 -13.27
CA GLU A 229 -10.78 -12.18 -13.01
C GLU A 229 -11.40 -10.86 -12.52
N LEU A 230 -10.74 -10.18 -11.58
CA LEU A 230 -11.17 -8.88 -11.06
C LEU A 230 -11.28 -7.83 -12.19
N LEU A 231 -10.29 -7.77 -13.10
CA LEU A 231 -10.32 -6.86 -14.25
C LEU A 231 -11.50 -7.16 -15.18
N GLN A 232 -11.77 -8.44 -15.45
CA GLN A 232 -12.91 -8.85 -16.29
C GLN A 232 -14.24 -8.45 -15.66
N GLU A 233 -14.41 -8.66 -14.36
CA GLU A 233 -15.62 -8.24 -13.64
C GLU A 233 -15.76 -6.71 -13.58
N MET A 234 -14.68 -5.98 -13.31
CA MET A 234 -14.68 -4.52 -13.31
C MET A 234 -15.04 -3.94 -14.69
N ALA A 235 -14.58 -4.55 -15.78
CA ALA A 235 -14.93 -4.10 -17.13
C ALA A 235 -16.44 -4.16 -17.40
N GLN A 236 -17.16 -5.08 -16.75
CA GLN A 236 -18.62 -5.22 -16.83
C GLN A 236 -19.38 -4.38 -15.79
N ALA A 237 -18.69 -3.80 -14.81
CA ALA A 237 -19.28 -2.94 -13.80
C ALA A 237 -19.56 -1.53 -14.33
N ASP A 238 -20.47 -0.83 -13.67
CA ASP A 238 -20.71 0.62 -13.83
C ASP A 238 -20.17 1.38 -12.61
N ILE A 239 -20.28 0.77 -11.42
CA ILE A 239 -19.81 1.30 -10.15
C ILE A 239 -18.97 0.23 -9.45
N VAL A 240 -17.80 0.61 -8.96
CA VAL A 240 -16.89 -0.24 -8.18
C VAL A 240 -16.73 0.36 -6.79
N VAL A 241 -17.18 -0.37 -5.77
CA VAL A 241 -17.06 0.02 -4.36
C VAL A 241 -15.81 -0.61 -3.78
N GLU A 242 -14.81 0.20 -3.42
CA GLU A 242 -13.58 -0.32 -2.80
C GLU A 242 -13.77 -0.59 -1.32
N LYS A 243 -14.02 0.47 -0.53
CA LYS A 243 -14.07 0.40 0.93
C LYS A 243 -14.72 1.62 1.57
N LEU A 244 -15.31 1.39 2.74
CA LEU A 244 -15.87 2.45 3.59
C LEU A 244 -15.01 2.72 4.84
N LEU A 245 -13.98 1.90 5.09
CA LEU A 245 -13.09 2.02 6.25
C LEU A 245 -11.71 2.57 5.84
N GLY A 246 -11.07 3.33 6.74
CA GLY A 246 -9.92 4.18 6.38
C GLY A 246 -10.35 5.38 5.53
N GLY A 247 -9.40 6.06 4.87
CA GLY A 247 -9.70 7.39 4.31
C GLY A 247 -8.97 7.79 3.03
N ASP A 248 -8.46 6.85 2.24
CA ASP A 248 -7.72 7.14 1.01
C ASP A 248 -8.09 6.16 -0.10
N ALA A 249 -8.03 6.58 -1.36
CA ALA A 249 -8.27 5.76 -2.52
C ALA A 249 -7.16 4.71 -2.67
N GLY A 250 -7.56 3.44 -2.74
CA GLY A 250 -6.65 2.33 -3.01
C GLY A 250 -6.50 2.07 -4.51
N VAL A 251 -5.65 1.10 -4.83
CA VAL A 251 -5.37 0.72 -6.22
C VAL A 251 -6.65 0.30 -6.95
N LEU A 252 -7.56 -0.45 -6.31
CA LEU A 252 -8.85 -0.85 -6.91
C LEU A 252 -9.68 0.34 -7.40
N SER A 253 -9.73 1.45 -6.65
CA SER A 253 -10.43 2.66 -7.09
C SER A 253 -9.78 3.28 -8.33
N LEU A 254 -8.44 3.27 -8.39
CA LEU A 254 -7.71 3.79 -9.54
C LEU A 254 -7.87 2.89 -10.76
N GLU A 255 -7.90 1.56 -10.59
CA GLU A 255 -8.17 0.61 -11.66
C GLU A 255 -9.58 0.78 -12.23
N ALA A 256 -10.57 0.97 -11.35
CA ALA A 256 -11.94 1.28 -11.75
C ALA A 256 -12.01 2.59 -12.56
N MET A 257 -11.37 3.66 -12.07
CA MET A 257 -11.26 4.94 -12.77
C MET A 257 -10.55 4.78 -14.13
N ALA A 258 -9.46 4.00 -14.19
CA ALA A 258 -8.73 3.74 -15.44
C ALA A 258 -9.62 3.04 -16.48
N LEU A 259 -10.50 2.14 -16.05
CA LEU A 259 -11.49 1.47 -16.91
C LEU A 259 -12.68 2.37 -17.29
N GLY A 260 -12.75 3.61 -16.77
CA GLY A 260 -13.86 4.53 -16.97
C GLY A 260 -15.08 4.23 -16.10
N LYS A 261 -14.89 3.57 -14.96
CA LYS A 261 -15.96 3.21 -14.01
C LYS A 261 -16.01 4.19 -12.85
N VAL A 262 -17.18 4.30 -12.22
CA VAL A 262 -17.31 5.08 -10.99
C VAL A 262 -16.64 4.33 -9.86
N ALA A 263 -15.63 4.94 -9.23
CA ALA A 263 -15.07 4.42 -7.99
C ALA A 263 -15.79 5.02 -6.78
N VAL A 264 -16.12 4.18 -5.80
CA VAL A 264 -16.71 4.59 -4.52
C VAL A 264 -15.77 4.15 -3.40
N ALA A 265 -15.35 5.10 -2.57
CA ALA A 265 -14.56 4.82 -1.37
C ALA A 265 -14.70 5.94 -0.36
N ARG A 266 -14.37 5.66 0.91
CA ARG A 266 -14.21 6.73 1.91
C ARG A 266 -12.91 7.48 1.69
N ILE A 267 -13.01 8.79 1.54
CA ILE A 267 -11.90 9.73 1.40
C ILE A 267 -12.02 10.78 2.49
N ARG A 268 -10.96 10.93 3.28
CA ARG A 268 -10.89 11.94 4.33
C ARG A 268 -10.53 13.31 3.75
N ASP A 269 -10.87 14.35 4.49
CA ASP A 269 -10.64 15.74 4.11
C ASP A 269 -9.17 16.02 3.81
N GLU A 270 -8.22 15.46 4.56
CA GLU A 270 -6.78 15.68 4.32
C GLU A 270 -6.33 15.12 2.96
N VAL A 271 -6.98 14.07 2.46
CA VAL A 271 -6.72 13.54 1.12
C VAL A 271 -7.37 14.43 0.05
N LEU A 272 -8.58 14.93 0.29
CA LEU A 272 -9.26 15.88 -0.62
C LEU A 272 -8.53 17.23 -0.69
N GLU A 273 -7.96 17.71 0.41
CA GLU A 273 -7.16 18.93 0.42
C GLU A 273 -5.94 18.80 -0.49
N ARG A 274 -5.33 17.60 -0.52
CA ARG A 274 -4.19 17.33 -1.40
C ARG A 274 -4.60 17.03 -2.84
N HIS A 275 -5.77 16.44 -3.05
CA HIS A 275 -6.30 16.03 -4.35
C HIS A 275 -7.76 16.52 -4.53
N PRO A 276 -7.99 17.84 -4.64
CA PRO A 276 -9.33 18.42 -4.62
C PRO A 276 -10.18 18.06 -5.84
N SER A 277 -9.53 17.62 -6.93
CA SER A 277 -10.17 17.20 -8.17
C SER A 277 -10.32 15.68 -8.29
N MET A 278 -10.09 14.91 -7.22
CA MET A 278 -10.21 13.45 -7.28
C MET A 278 -11.65 13.03 -7.63
N PRO A 279 -11.88 12.37 -8.78
CA PRO A 279 -13.22 12.07 -9.31
C PRO A 279 -13.79 10.79 -8.69
N ILE A 280 -13.87 10.76 -7.37
CA ILE A 280 -14.35 9.62 -6.60
C ILE A 280 -15.66 9.95 -5.91
N ALA A 281 -16.58 8.99 -5.89
CA ALA A 281 -17.78 9.11 -5.10
C ALA A 281 -17.42 8.83 -3.63
N ASN A 282 -17.14 9.91 -2.89
CA ASN A 282 -16.78 9.82 -1.48
C ASN A 282 -17.97 9.34 -0.64
N ALA A 283 -17.80 8.24 0.09
CA ALA A 283 -18.81 7.66 0.96
C ALA A 283 -18.18 7.02 2.19
N ASP A 284 -18.78 7.24 3.35
CA ASP A 284 -18.48 6.56 4.61
C ASP A 284 -19.65 5.63 5.02
N PRO A 285 -19.54 4.88 6.13
CA PRO A 285 -20.60 3.98 6.58
C PRO A 285 -21.97 4.63 6.82
N GLU A 286 -22.04 5.93 7.07
CA GLU A 286 -23.29 6.64 7.33
C GLU A 286 -23.91 7.18 6.03
N THR A 287 -23.07 7.62 5.10
CA THR A 287 -23.47 8.31 3.86
C THR A 287 -23.56 7.37 2.65
N PHE A 288 -23.01 6.16 2.72
CA PHE A 288 -22.92 5.21 1.60
C PHE A 288 -24.26 4.94 0.93
N GLY A 289 -25.33 4.73 1.70
CA GLY A 289 -26.66 4.46 1.13
C GLY A 289 -27.21 5.62 0.29
N GLU A 290 -26.93 6.87 0.68
CA GLU A 290 -27.37 8.07 -0.04
C GLU A 290 -26.55 8.28 -1.31
N VAL A 291 -25.23 8.16 -1.21
CA VAL A 291 -24.29 8.27 -2.35
C VAL A 291 -24.62 7.23 -3.41
N MET A 292 -24.83 5.97 -3.00
CA MET A 292 -25.19 4.90 -3.95
C MET A 292 -26.57 5.12 -4.57
N ALA A 293 -27.57 5.58 -3.82
CA ALA A 293 -28.89 5.85 -4.37
C ALA A 293 -28.85 6.94 -5.47
N ASP A 294 -28.06 8.00 -5.26
CA ASP A 294 -27.84 9.04 -6.26
C ASP A 294 -27.15 8.49 -7.52
N LEU A 295 -26.06 7.72 -7.34
CA LEU A 295 -25.34 7.11 -8.45
C LEU A 295 -26.23 6.15 -9.25
N LEU A 296 -27.07 5.35 -8.60
CA LEU A 296 -27.97 4.40 -9.28
C LEU A 296 -29.06 5.13 -10.07
N ALA A 297 -29.58 6.24 -9.55
CA ALA A 297 -30.60 7.05 -10.21
C ALA A 297 -30.08 7.85 -11.43
N SER A 298 -28.76 8.08 -11.52
CA SER A 298 -28.19 9.07 -12.44
C SER A 298 -27.15 8.48 -13.41
N PRO A 299 -27.57 7.87 -14.55
CA PRO A 299 -26.63 7.37 -15.56
C PRO A 299 -25.67 8.44 -16.10
N GLY A 300 -26.13 9.69 -16.27
CA GLY A 300 -25.29 10.80 -16.70
C GLY A 300 -24.16 11.12 -15.73
N ARG A 301 -24.44 11.14 -14.42
CA ARG A 301 -23.44 11.33 -13.38
C ARG A 301 -22.40 10.21 -13.37
N ARG A 302 -22.83 8.95 -13.61
CA ARG A 302 -21.89 7.82 -13.73
C ARG A 302 -20.94 7.96 -14.91
N ALA A 303 -21.46 8.40 -16.07
CA ALA A 303 -20.64 8.64 -17.25
C ALA A 303 -19.62 9.78 -16.99
N GLU A 304 -20.07 10.89 -16.43
CA GLU A 304 -19.21 12.04 -16.09
C GLU A 304 -18.09 11.64 -15.11
N LEU A 305 -18.41 10.93 -14.02
CA LEU A 305 -17.42 10.46 -13.06
C LEU A 305 -16.45 9.43 -13.67
N GLY A 306 -16.94 8.56 -14.56
CA GLY A 306 -16.10 7.59 -15.26
C GLY A 306 -15.08 8.27 -16.19
N GLU A 307 -15.52 9.25 -16.99
CA GLU A 307 -14.66 10.04 -17.86
C GLU A 307 -13.64 10.87 -17.07
N ALA A 308 -14.08 11.54 -16.01
CA ALA A 308 -13.20 12.29 -15.12
C ALA A 308 -12.18 11.38 -14.42
N GLY A 309 -12.62 10.20 -13.97
CA GLY A 309 -11.79 9.12 -13.43
C GLY A 309 -10.64 8.75 -14.34
N ARG A 310 -10.95 8.49 -15.61
CA ARG A 310 -9.95 8.16 -16.61
C ARG A 310 -8.90 9.26 -16.76
N ALA A 311 -9.35 10.51 -16.92
CA ALA A 311 -8.47 11.65 -17.10
C ALA A 311 -7.56 11.90 -15.87
N TYR A 312 -8.11 11.74 -14.67
CA TYR A 312 -7.36 11.87 -13.41
C TYR A 312 -6.23 10.84 -13.31
N VAL A 313 -6.52 9.57 -13.64
CA VAL A 313 -5.51 8.50 -13.61
C VAL A 313 -4.44 8.71 -14.67
N GLU A 314 -4.80 9.13 -15.88
CA GLU A 314 -3.83 9.45 -16.95
C GLU A 314 -2.87 10.57 -16.54
N GLY A 315 -3.37 11.61 -15.86
CA GLY A 315 -2.57 12.74 -15.40
C GLY A 315 -1.65 12.40 -14.22
N GLU A 316 -2.18 11.80 -13.15
CA GLU A 316 -1.47 11.70 -11.86
C GLU A 316 -0.91 10.32 -11.55
N HIS A 317 -1.56 9.26 -12.02
CA HIS A 317 -1.31 7.88 -11.56
C HIS A 317 -0.71 6.98 -12.65
N SER A 318 -0.46 7.50 -13.85
CA SER A 318 0.15 6.71 -14.93
C SER A 318 1.58 6.28 -14.60
N ALA A 319 1.99 5.14 -15.16
CA ALA A 319 3.36 4.64 -15.10
C ALA A 319 4.37 5.71 -15.57
N GLU A 320 4.02 6.47 -16.61
CA GLU A 320 4.85 7.57 -17.11
C GLU A 320 5.02 8.69 -16.08
N SER A 321 3.92 9.22 -15.53
CA SER A 321 3.96 10.31 -14.53
C SER A 321 4.74 9.90 -13.28
N THR A 322 4.47 8.71 -12.75
CA THR A 322 5.16 8.17 -11.57
C THR A 322 6.62 7.82 -11.84
N GLY A 323 6.95 7.35 -13.05
CA GLY A 323 8.32 7.10 -13.51
C GLY A 323 9.17 8.37 -13.50
N ARG A 324 8.63 9.50 -13.98
CA ARG A 324 9.32 10.80 -13.96
C ARG A 324 9.62 11.27 -12.54
N LEU A 325 8.63 11.22 -11.64
CA LEU A 325 8.82 11.57 -10.23
C LEU A 325 9.90 10.71 -9.57
N LEU A 326 9.95 9.42 -9.88
CA LEU A 326 10.97 8.53 -9.36
C LEU A 326 12.36 8.80 -9.96
N GLU A 327 12.47 9.11 -11.25
CA GLU A 327 13.72 9.51 -11.87
C GLU A 327 14.31 10.75 -11.18
N GLU A 328 13.47 11.74 -10.84
CA GLU A 328 13.87 12.91 -10.05
C GLU A 328 14.35 12.51 -8.65
N ILE A 329 13.60 11.67 -7.93
CA ILE A 329 13.97 11.16 -6.60
C ILE A 329 15.31 10.40 -6.63
N TYR A 330 15.53 9.57 -7.65
CA TYR A 330 16.77 8.80 -7.81
C TYR A 330 17.96 9.68 -8.16
N SER A 331 17.72 10.76 -8.89
CA SER A 331 18.73 11.72 -9.33
C SER A 331 19.10 12.71 -8.22
N PHE A 332 18.23 12.93 -7.24
CA PHE A 332 18.47 13.89 -6.17
C PHE A 332 19.63 13.45 -5.27
N ALA A 333 20.76 14.16 -5.39
CA ALA A 333 21.92 14.01 -4.53
C ALA A 333 21.69 14.74 -3.20
N SER A 334 20.82 14.21 -2.33
CA SER A 334 20.70 14.77 -0.99
C SER A 334 22.00 14.50 -0.21
N PRO A 335 22.59 15.49 0.49
CA PRO A 335 23.69 15.23 1.41
C PRO A 335 23.22 14.19 2.43
N ARG A 336 23.95 13.06 2.47
CA ARG A 336 23.60 11.90 3.29
C ARG A 336 23.52 12.35 4.74
N PRO A 337 22.34 12.36 5.38
CA PRO A 337 22.23 12.89 6.73
C PRO A 337 23.07 12.01 7.67
N ALA A 338 23.90 12.64 8.49
CA ALA A 338 24.56 11.97 9.61
C ALA A 338 23.49 11.69 10.66
N ARG A 339 22.82 10.55 10.54
CA ARG A 339 21.82 10.08 11.50
C ARG A 339 22.48 9.09 12.46
N PRO A 340 22.11 9.10 13.76
CA PRO A 340 22.65 8.15 14.72
C PRO A 340 22.38 6.71 14.24
N HIS A 341 23.35 5.83 14.45
CA HIS A 341 23.22 4.42 14.07
C HIS A 341 22.03 3.77 14.79
N PRO A 342 21.31 2.84 14.12
CA PRO A 342 20.16 2.16 14.72
C PRO A 342 20.53 1.41 16.00
N GLU A 343 19.55 1.10 16.85
CA GLU A 343 19.74 0.47 18.18
C GLU A 343 20.40 -0.92 18.17
N TRP A 344 20.56 -1.59 17.02
CA TRP A 344 21.39 -2.80 16.95
C TRP A 344 22.86 -2.50 16.65
N ALA A 345 23.15 -1.31 16.13
CA ALA A 345 24.49 -0.78 15.86
C ALA A 345 24.97 0.18 16.97
N SER A 346 24.08 0.59 17.88
CA SER A 346 24.40 1.14 19.20
C SER A 346 24.10 0.05 20.25
N ASP A 347 24.91 -0.09 21.30
CA ASP A 347 24.82 -1.24 22.23
C ASP A 347 23.39 -1.45 22.78
N PRO A 348 22.66 -2.51 22.38
CA PRO A 348 21.27 -2.74 22.76
C PRO A 348 21.10 -3.32 24.16
N SER A 349 22.19 -3.63 24.88
CA SER A 349 22.12 -4.35 26.14
C SER A 349 21.37 -3.59 27.25
N PRO A 350 21.55 -2.28 27.49
CA PRO A 350 20.97 -1.64 28.68
C PRO A 350 19.45 -1.45 28.56
N ARG A 351 18.96 -1.02 27.39
CA ARG A 351 17.53 -0.74 27.16
C ARG A 351 16.67 -1.99 27.05
N ARG A 352 17.21 -3.08 26.47
CA ARG A 352 16.52 -4.38 26.44
C ARG A 352 16.38 -4.97 27.84
N LEU A 353 17.43 -4.83 28.67
CA LEU A 353 17.36 -5.17 30.09
C LEU A 353 16.32 -4.31 30.81
N GLU A 354 16.32 -3.00 30.58
CA GLU A 354 15.35 -2.08 31.20
C GLU A 354 13.89 -2.41 30.83
N LYS A 355 13.60 -2.69 29.55
CA LYS A 355 12.28 -3.17 29.10
C LYS A 355 11.91 -4.54 29.68
N ALA A 356 12.88 -5.48 29.76
CA ALA A 356 12.64 -6.79 30.35
C ALA A 356 12.32 -6.69 31.84
N TYR A 357 13.04 -5.84 32.59
CA TYR A 357 12.76 -5.57 33.99
C TYR A 357 11.38 -4.93 34.18
N ALA A 358 11.01 -3.93 33.38
CA ALA A 358 9.69 -3.31 33.45
C ALA A 358 8.55 -4.32 33.17
N ARG A 359 8.77 -5.27 32.25
CA ARG A 359 7.80 -6.35 31.96
C ARG A 359 7.69 -7.34 33.13
N ILE A 360 8.81 -7.70 33.76
CA ILE A 360 8.84 -8.56 34.94
C ILE A 360 8.08 -7.89 36.09
N ASP A 361 8.35 -6.62 36.40
CA ASP A 361 7.68 -5.87 37.47
C ASP A 361 6.15 -5.81 37.26
N ALA A 362 5.70 -5.59 36.03
CA ALA A 362 4.28 -5.57 35.69
C ALA A 362 3.61 -6.95 35.90
N LEU A 363 4.31 -8.04 35.55
CA LEU A 363 3.84 -9.40 35.77
C LEU A 363 3.80 -9.76 37.25
N GLU A 364 4.82 -9.41 38.01
CA GLU A 364 4.88 -9.62 39.46
C GLU A 364 3.75 -8.88 40.18
N THR A 365 3.50 -7.63 39.80
CA THR A 365 2.37 -6.83 40.30
C THR A 365 1.03 -7.52 40.01
N THR A 366 0.87 -8.06 38.81
CA THR A 366 -0.34 -8.78 38.40
C THR A 366 -0.53 -10.07 39.19
N VAL A 367 0.53 -10.86 39.37
CA VAL A 367 0.51 -12.10 40.16
C VAL A 367 0.19 -11.80 41.63
N ALA A 368 0.77 -10.76 42.21
CA ALA A 368 0.48 -10.33 43.58
C ALA A 368 -1.00 -9.96 43.76
N ARG A 369 -1.56 -9.20 42.82
CA ARG A 369 -2.99 -8.81 42.82
C ARG A 369 -3.92 -10.02 42.70
N LEU A 370 -3.55 -11.03 41.90
CA LEU A 370 -4.32 -12.26 41.77
C LEU A 370 -4.26 -13.15 43.02
N ARG A 371 -3.12 -13.18 43.72
CA ARG A 371 -2.96 -13.92 44.98
C ARG A 371 -3.77 -13.33 46.14
N GLN A 372 -3.96 -12.01 46.16
CA GLN A 372 -4.80 -11.33 47.17
C GLN A 372 -6.31 -11.51 46.95
N ARG A 373 -6.73 -12.02 45.79
CA ARG A 373 -8.13 -12.30 45.44
C ARG A 373 -8.55 -13.75 45.66
N ARG A 374 -7.63 -14.61 46.11
CA ARG A 374 -7.88 -15.94 46.67
C ARG A 374 -7.88 -15.84 48.19
#